data_AF-A0A497XV56-F1
#
_entry.id   AF-A0A497XV56-F1
#
_cell.length_a   1.000
_cell.length_b   1.000
_cell.length_c   1.000
_cell.angle_alpha   90.00
_cell.angle_beta   90.00
_cell.angle_gamma   90.00
#
_symmetry.space_group_name_H-M   'P 1'
#
loop_
_entity.id
_entity.type
_entity.pdbx_description
1 polymer ?
#
loop_
_entity_poly.entity_id
_entity_poly.type
_entity_poly.pdbx_seq_one_letter_code
_entity_poly.pdbx_strand_id
1 'polypeptide(L)'
;MELGELTPATFVERLNRFVCLVNLNDKLEKVLIRNTGRLKELLTPGREVYLRYKEGGKYRYELLLVRLDKTLVCVDSHLPPKLLVEYALKTGYPWKLLDYKYEFRVGTSRLDLLINKRILVETKSVNLVIDGTAMFPDAPTTRGSKHVEELIRSADTYKPEIVFIVQREDALRFTPNKTMDPVFSEALKRFSSMGFTVRAFVCRVNLEEITIKEEIPVIY
;
A
#
# COMPACT_ATOMS: atom_id res chain seq x y z
N MET A 1 0.86 -0.33 13.91
CA MET A 1 -0.49 0.25 13.99
C MET A 1 -1.48 -0.77 14.55
N GLU A 2 -2.04 -0.50 15.73
CA GLU A 2 -3.15 -1.27 16.30
C GLU A 2 -4.43 -1.09 15.46
N LEU A 3 -5.22 -2.15 15.29
CA LEU A 3 -6.40 -2.17 14.42
C LEU A 3 -7.71 -1.90 15.16
N GLY A 4 -7.73 -2.10 16.48
CA GLY A 4 -8.94 -2.11 17.29
C GLY A 4 -9.81 -3.35 17.00
N GLU A 5 -11.06 -3.30 17.45
CA GLU A 5 -12.01 -4.39 17.20
C GLU A 5 -12.37 -4.46 15.70
N LEU A 6 -12.23 -5.65 15.12
CA LEU A 6 -12.60 -5.92 13.74
C LEU A 6 -13.81 -6.85 13.69
N THR A 7 -14.76 -6.54 12.82
CA THR A 7 -15.96 -7.34 12.62
C THR A 7 -15.74 -8.32 11.46
N PRO A 8 -15.79 -9.65 11.69
CA PRO A 8 -15.69 -10.62 10.60
C PRO A 8 -16.94 -10.59 9.72
N ALA A 9 -16.76 -10.80 8.42
CA ALA A 9 -17.83 -10.91 7.45
C ALA A 9 -17.41 -11.80 6.27
N THR A 10 -18.36 -12.15 5.39
CA THR A 10 -18.08 -12.89 4.17
C THR A 10 -18.23 -11.97 2.96
N PHE A 11 -17.20 -11.86 2.13
CA PHE A 11 -17.26 -11.07 0.91
C PHE A 11 -18.27 -11.68 -0.10
N VAL A 12 -19.13 -10.83 -0.66
CA VAL A 12 -20.15 -11.26 -1.65
C VAL A 12 -19.74 -10.81 -3.04
N GLU A 13 -19.66 -9.49 -3.27
CA GLU A 13 -19.27 -8.95 -4.56
C GLU A 13 -18.73 -7.52 -4.46
N ARG A 14 -17.95 -7.11 -5.45
CA ARG A 14 -17.46 -5.73 -5.57
C ARG A 14 -18.36 -4.96 -6.54
N LEU A 15 -19.13 -4.02 -6.02
CA LEU A 15 -20.06 -3.21 -6.81
C LEU A 15 -19.34 -2.18 -7.70
N ASN A 16 -18.26 -1.59 -7.18
CA ASN A 16 -17.39 -0.67 -7.92
C ASN A 16 -16.04 -0.52 -7.20
N ARG A 17 -15.18 0.39 -7.70
CA ARG A 17 -13.83 0.60 -7.14
C ARG A 17 -13.81 0.97 -5.65
N PHE A 18 -14.88 1.52 -5.10
CA PHE A 18 -14.94 2.00 -3.71
C PHE A 18 -15.92 1.24 -2.83
N VAL A 19 -16.74 0.33 -3.36
CA VAL A 19 -17.83 -0.28 -2.59
C VAL A 19 -17.95 -1.76 -2.91
N CYS A 20 -18.10 -2.58 -1.87
CA CYS A 20 -18.49 -3.99 -1.96
C CYS A 20 -19.73 -4.29 -1.12
N LEU A 21 -20.32 -5.45 -1.40
CA LEU A 21 -21.25 -6.12 -0.52
C LEU A 21 -20.55 -7.21 0.26
N VAL A 22 -20.90 -7.31 1.53
CA VAL A 22 -20.51 -8.41 2.41
C VAL A 22 -21.77 -8.98 3.07
N ASN A 23 -21.75 -10.26 3.40
CA ASN A 23 -22.68 -10.86 4.33
C ASN A 23 -22.14 -10.67 5.75
N LEU A 24 -22.85 -9.85 6.54
CA LEU A 24 -22.58 -9.58 7.93
C LEU A 24 -23.82 -10.02 8.74
N ASN A 25 -23.69 -11.10 9.52
CA ASN A 25 -24.79 -11.68 10.31
C ASN A 25 -26.06 -11.94 9.49
N ASP A 26 -25.91 -12.67 8.38
CA ASP A 26 -26.98 -13.03 7.42
C ASP A 26 -27.68 -11.84 6.74
N LYS A 27 -27.02 -10.68 6.72
CA LYS A 27 -27.51 -9.47 6.06
C LYS A 27 -26.46 -8.92 5.09
N LEU A 28 -26.92 -8.49 3.91
CA LEU A 28 -26.06 -7.79 2.96
C LEU A 28 -25.81 -6.36 3.44
N GLU A 29 -24.53 -6.03 3.63
CA GLU A 29 -24.08 -4.70 4.06
C GLU A 29 -23.16 -4.08 2.99
N LYS A 30 -23.34 -2.78 2.73
CA LYS A 30 -22.45 -2.03 1.83
C LYS A 30 -21.25 -1.50 2.59
N VAL A 31 -20.07 -1.86 2.13
CA VAL A 31 -18.80 -1.57 2.79
C VAL A 31 -17.91 -0.74 1.88
N LEU A 32 -17.21 0.24 2.46
CA LEU A 32 -16.23 1.06 1.75
C LEU A 32 -14.93 0.29 1.52
N ILE A 33 -14.36 0.40 0.32
CA ILE A 33 -13.01 -0.07 -0.01
C ILE A 33 -12.10 1.15 -0.18
N ARG A 34 -11.06 1.25 0.66
CA ARG A 34 -10.02 2.29 0.57
C ARG A 34 -8.86 1.87 -0.33
N ASN A 35 -9.19 1.41 -1.54
CA ASN A 35 -8.21 0.94 -2.52
C ASN A 35 -8.80 1.01 -3.93
N THR A 36 -8.12 1.70 -4.84
CA THR A 36 -8.55 1.83 -6.24
C THR A 36 -8.04 0.71 -7.14
N GLY A 37 -7.14 -0.14 -6.64
CA GLY A 37 -6.62 -1.32 -7.33
C GLY A 37 -7.71 -2.34 -7.64
N ARG A 38 -7.36 -3.31 -8.49
CA ARG A 38 -8.29 -4.33 -8.99
C ARG A 38 -8.62 -5.37 -7.93
N LEU A 39 -7.65 -5.73 -7.08
CA LEU A 39 -7.81 -6.68 -5.97
C LEU A 39 -8.53 -7.97 -6.38
N LYS A 40 -8.37 -8.43 -7.63
CA LYS A 40 -9.21 -9.50 -8.23
C LYS A 40 -8.95 -10.84 -7.56
N GLU A 41 -7.69 -11.08 -7.23
CA GLU A 41 -7.20 -12.26 -6.53
C GLU A 41 -7.57 -12.26 -5.04
N LEU A 42 -7.91 -11.09 -4.47
CA LEU A 42 -8.28 -10.94 -3.07
C LEU A 42 -9.80 -10.96 -2.87
N LEU A 43 -10.54 -10.18 -3.66
CA LEU A 43 -11.97 -9.96 -3.49
C LEU A 43 -12.79 -10.97 -4.31
N THR A 44 -12.71 -12.25 -3.90
CA THR A 44 -13.47 -13.37 -4.49
C THR A 44 -14.67 -13.74 -3.61
N PRO A 45 -15.87 -14.00 -4.18
CA PRO A 45 -17.06 -14.37 -3.40
C PRO A 45 -16.79 -15.52 -2.42
N GLY A 46 -17.39 -15.45 -1.22
CA GLY A 46 -17.24 -16.45 -0.16
C GLY A 46 -16.00 -16.29 0.72
N ARG A 47 -15.13 -15.32 0.44
CA ARG A 47 -13.90 -15.12 1.21
C ARG A 47 -14.17 -14.40 2.53
N GLU A 48 -13.49 -14.84 3.58
CA GLU A 48 -13.51 -14.17 4.88
C GLU A 48 -12.81 -12.80 4.80
N VAL A 49 -13.48 -11.78 5.32
CA VAL A 49 -12.97 -10.41 5.38
C VAL A 49 -13.22 -9.83 6.77
N TYR A 50 -12.42 -8.83 7.13
CA TYR A 50 -12.53 -8.15 8.41
C TYR A 50 -12.76 -6.67 8.19
N LEU A 51 -13.80 -6.17 8.85
CA LEU A 51 -14.32 -4.83 8.71
C LEU A 51 -13.89 -3.97 9.89
N ARG A 52 -13.54 -2.72 9.60
CA ARG A 52 -13.39 -1.68 10.61
C ARG A 52 -14.67 -0.87 10.68
N TYR A 53 -15.26 -0.75 11.87
CA TYR A 53 -16.36 0.20 12.10
C TYR A 53 -15.85 1.64 12.04
N LYS A 54 -16.64 2.56 11.48
CA LYS A 54 -16.34 3.98 11.53
C LYS A 54 -17.56 4.81 11.89
N GLU A 55 -17.30 5.87 12.63
CA GLU A 55 -18.30 6.90 12.91
C GLU A 55 -18.42 7.85 11.72
N GLY A 56 -19.63 7.99 11.20
CA GLY A 56 -19.95 8.95 10.14
C GLY A 56 -19.62 8.51 8.71
N GLY A 57 -20.08 9.32 7.76
CA GLY A 57 -20.03 9.04 6.33
C GLY A 57 -21.12 8.07 5.83
N LYS A 58 -21.11 7.79 4.53
CA LYS A 58 -22.19 7.04 3.86
C LYS A 58 -22.28 5.55 4.26
N TYR A 59 -21.13 4.91 4.48
CA TYR A 59 -21.03 3.49 4.84
C TYR A 59 -20.52 3.35 6.27
N ARG A 60 -21.08 2.44 7.07
CA ARG A 60 -20.70 2.24 8.48
C ARG A 60 -19.40 1.46 8.66
N TYR A 61 -19.01 0.70 7.64
CA TYR A 61 -17.86 -0.18 7.67
C TYR A 61 -16.89 0.11 6.52
N GLU A 62 -15.62 -0.18 6.79
CA GLU A 62 -14.54 -0.21 5.81
C GLU A 62 -13.95 -1.62 5.75
N LEU A 63 -13.75 -2.15 4.54
CA LEU A 63 -13.08 -3.42 4.34
C LEU A 63 -11.59 -3.18 4.58
N LEU A 64 -11.05 -3.79 5.64
CA LEU A 64 -9.67 -3.57 6.05
C LEU A 64 -8.78 -4.75 5.69
N LEU A 65 -9.17 -5.96 6.09
CA LEU A 65 -8.40 -7.18 5.87
C LEU A 65 -9.18 -8.17 5.03
N VAL A 66 -8.45 -8.94 4.24
CA VAL A 66 -8.95 -10.08 3.46
C VAL A 66 -8.15 -11.31 3.84
N ARG A 67 -8.82 -12.42 4.14
CA ARG A 67 -8.18 -13.72 4.36
C ARG A 67 -7.85 -14.36 3.01
N LEU A 68 -6.57 -14.54 2.70
CA LEU A 68 -6.08 -15.29 1.56
C LEU A 68 -5.37 -16.55 2.09
N ASP A 69 -6.08 -17.67 2.07
CA ASP A 69 -5.65 -18.94 2.68
C ASP A 69 -5.27 -18.74 4.15
N LYS A 70 -3.99 -18.88 4.51
CA LYS A 70 -3.49 -18.66 5.88
C LYS A 70 -3.07 -17.22 6.14
N THR A 71 -2.94 -16.39 5.11
CA THR A 71 -2.40 -15.04 5.18
C THR A 71 -3.52 -14.00 5.28
N LEU A 72 -3.30 -12.97 6.10
CA LEU A 72 -4.13 -11.76 6.08
C LEU A 72 -3.49 -10.71 5.18
N VAL A 73 -4.30 -10.09 4.35
CA VAL A 73 -3.89 -9.01 3.45
C VAL A 73 -4.64 -7.74 3.85
N CYS A 74 -3.92 -6.68 4.21
CA CYS A 74 -4.55 -5.38 4.40
C CYS A 74 -4.72 -4.70 3.05
N VAL A 75 -5.95 -4.27 2.76
CA VAL A 75 -6.29 -3.63 1.48
C VAL A 75 -6.31 -2.11 1.55
N ASP A 76 -6.12 -1.46 2.71
CA ASP A 76 -6.15 0.00 2.76
C ASP A 76 -4.87 0.62 2.16
N SER A 77 -5.00 1.20 0.97
CA SER A 77 -3.86 1.76 0.25
C SER A 77 -3.30 3.06 0.85
N HIS A 78 -3.93 3.62 1.89
CA HIS A 78 -3.51 4.87 2.53
C HIS A 78 -2.64 4.66 3.78
N LEU A 79 -2.52 3.42 4.27
CA LEU A 79 -1.69 3.09 5.43
C LEU A 79 -0.16 3.15 5.19
N PRO A 80 0.39 2.89 3.99
CA PRO A 80 1.83 2.82 3.77
C PRO A 80 2.67 3.99 4.35
N PRO A 81 2.30 5.28 4.19
CA PRO A 81 3.07 6.38 4.78
C PRO A 81 3.14 6.31 6.31
N LYS A 82 2.01 6.01 6.95
CA LYS A 82 1.90 5.91 8.41
C LYS A 82 2.70 4.73 8.95
N LEU A 83 2.57 3.56 8.31
CA LEU A 83 3.30 2.35 8.69
C LEU A 83 4.82 2.57 8.61
N LEU A 84 5.28 3.27 7.56
CA LEU A 84 6.69 3.57 7.36
C LEU A 84 7.24 4.54 8.42
N VAL A 85 6.48 5.58 8.77
CA VAL A 85 6.87 6.51 9.85
C VAL A 85 6.89 5.81 11.21
N GLU A 86 5.86 5.02 11.56
CA GLU A 86 5.82 4.26 12.82
C GLU A 86 7.03 3.31 12.94
N TYR A 87 7.35 2.60 11.85
CA TYR A 87 8.49 1.70 11.80
C TYR A 87 9.83 2.44 11.96
N ALA A 88 10.01 3.57 11.28
CA ALA A 88 11.23 4.36 11.38
C ALA A 88 11.40 5.05 12.74
N LEU A 89 10.32 5.49 13.38
CA LEU A 89 10.36 5.99 14.77
C LEU A 89 10.78 4.90 15.74
N LYS A 90 10.28 3.67 15.56
CA LYS A 90 10.55 2.53 16.45
C LYS A 90 11.95 1.96 16.28
N THR A 91 12.45 1.89 15.05
CA THR A 91 13.68 1.16 14.71
C THR A 91 14.87 2.05 14.37
N GLY A 92 14.63 3.32 14.03
CA GLY A 92 15.64 4.19 13.42
C GLY A 92 15.99 3.84 11.97
N TYR A 93 15.21 2.94 11.33
CA TYR A 93 15.40 2.45 9.96
C TYR A 93 14.13 2.65 9.10
N PRO A 94 14.19 3.03 7.82
CA PRO A 94 15.39 3.30 7.02
C PRO A 94 16.04 4.66 7.31
N TRP A 95 15.41 5.48 8.14
CA TRP A 95 15.92 6.81 8.51
C TRP A 95 15.81 7.05 10.01
N LYS A 96 16.80 7.76 10.56
CA LYS A 96 16.64 8.41 11.87
C LYS A 96 15.75 9.64 11.71
N LEU A 97 14.49 9.53 12.14
CA LEU A 97 13.50 10.60 12.02
C LEU A 97 13.75 11.70 13.05
N LEU A 98 14.00 12.93 12.56
CA LEU A 98 14.08 14.16 13.34
C LEU A 98 12.87 15.06 13.07
N ASP A 99 12.37 15.06 11.84
CA ASP A 99 11.20 15.81 11.38
C ASP A 99 10.53 15.04 10.24
N TYR A 100 9.21 15.13 10.10
CA TYR A 100 8.49 14.58 8.96
C TYR A 100 7.19 15.34 8.68
N LYS A 101 6.79 15.37 7.40
CA LYS A 101 5.50 15.92 6.97
C LYS A 101 4.81 14.92 6.05
N TYR A 102 3.54 14.63 6.33
CA TYR A 102 2.68 13.91 5.40
C TYR A 102 2.21 14.83 4.28
N GLU A 103 1.81 14.23 3.14
CA GLU A 103 1.04 14.92 2.10
C GLU A 103 1.76 16.19 1.59
N PHE A 104 3.08 16.10 1.42
CA PHE A 104 3.93 17.24 1.08
C PHE A 104 3.77 17.63 -0.39
N ARG A 105 3.51 18.92 -0.63
CA ARG A 105 3.32 19.47 -1.97
C ARG A 105 4.66 19.81 -2.61
N VAL A 106 4.91 19.26 -3.80
CA VAL A 106 6.05 19.60 -4.66
C VAL A 106 5.52 19.91 -6.04
N GLY A 107 5.81 21.12 -6.53
CA GLY A 107 5.24 21.64 -7.77
C GLY A 107 3.70 21.58 -7.79
N THR A 108 3.17 20.85 -8.76
CA THR A 108 1.72 20.60 -8.93
C THR A 108 1.26 19.29 -8.32
N SER A 109 2.19 18.47 -7.83
CA SER A 109 1.91 17.16 -7.26
C SER A 109 1.94 17.20 -5.74
N ARG A 110 1.47 16.11 -5.15
CA ARG A 110 1.56 15.84 -3.73
C ARG A 110 2.11 14.45 -3.53
N LEU A 111 3.18 14.36 -2.76
CA LEU A 111 3.84 13.11 -2.42
C LEU A 111 3.62 12.80 -0.94
N ASP A 112 3.73 11.53 -0.60
CA ASP A 112 3.26 11.03 0.69
C ASP A 112 4.02 11.61 1.88
N LEU A 113 5.34 11.80 1.77
CA LEU A 113 6.20 12.13 2.90
C LEU A 113 7.37 13.05 2.50
N LEU A 114 7.66 14.02 3.36
CA LEU A 114 8.96 14.71 3.41
C LEU A 114 9.61 14.41 4.75
N ILE A 115 10.75 13.71 4.73
CA ILE A 115 11.52 13.32 5.91
C ILE A 115 12.74 14.23 6.08
N ASN A 116 12.95 14.73 7.30
CA ASN A 116 14.07 15.58 7.69
C ASN A 116 14.32 16.76 6.73
N LYS A 117 13.22 17.32 6.18
CA LYS A 117 13.21 18.40 5.17
C LYS A 117 13.99 18.12 3.89
N ARG A 118 14.44 16.88 3.66
CA ARG A 118 15.36 16.55 2.56
C ARG A 118 14.98 15.31 1.78
N ILE A 119 14.45 14.27 2.42
CA ILE A 119 14.13 13.01 1.73
C ILE A 119 12.65 13.06 1.34
N LEU A 120 12.39 13.05 0.04
CA LEU A 120 11.04 13.12 -0.51
C LEU A 120 10.61 11.73 -0.91
N VAL A 121 9.58 11.22 -0.25
CA VAL A 121 9.21 9.81 -0.32
C VAL A 121 7.80 9.68 -0.88
N GLU A 122 7.68 8.82 -1.90
CA GLU A 122 6.40 8.32 -2.37
C GLU A 122 6.26 6.86 -1.97
N THR A 123 5.15 6.51 -1.33
CA THR A 123 4.84 5.13 -0.97
C THR A 123 3.90 4.49 -1.99
N LYS A 124 3.94 3.16 -2.08
CA LYS A 124 3.02 2.37 -2.91
C LYS A 124 2.49 1.19 -2.10
N SER A 125 1.18 1.02 -2.06
CA SER A 125 0.55 -0.18 -1.50
C SER A 125 0.68 -1.35 -2.48
N VAL A 126 1.21 -2.47 -2.00
CA VAL A 126 1.36 -3.70 -2.80
C VAL A 126 0.58 -4.83 -2.16
N ASN A 127 -0.27 -5.47 -2.96
CA ASN A 127 -1.19 -6.53 -2.53
C ASN A 127 -1.05 -7.81 -3.37
N LEU A 128 -0.63 -7.65 -4.64
CA LEU A 128 -0.38 -8.75 -5.57
C LEU A 128 0.94 -9.44 -5.22
N VAL A 129 0.85 -10.72 -4.88
CA VAL A 129 2.00 -11.60 -4.62
C VAL A 129 1.76 -12.91 -5.36
N ILE A 130 2.75 -13.34 -6.14
CA ILE A 130 2.75 -14.61 -6.87
C ILE A 130 4.04 -15.34 -6.52
N ASP A 131 3.93 -16.56 -5.96
CA ASP A 131 5.07 -17.40 -5.58
C ASP A 131 6.14 -16.64 -4.76
N GLY A 132 5.69 -15.89 -3.75
CA GLY A 132 6.55 -15.08 -2.88
C GLY A 132 7.12 -13.81 -3.53
N THR A 133 6.70 -13.46 -4.75
CA THR A 133 7.12 -12.25 -5.45
C THR A 133 6.01 -11.22 -5.44
N ALA A 134 6.21 -10.12 -4.69
CA ALA A 134 5.32 -8.97 -4.68
C ALA A 134 5.48 -8.15 -5.95
N MET A 135 4.36 -7.70 -6.52
CA MET A 135 4.33 -7.03 -7.81
C MET A 135 3.49 -5.75 -7.79
N PHE A 136 4.00 -4.68 -8.40
CA PHE A 136 3.24 -3.44 -8.57
C PHE A 136 3.44 -2.84 -9.98
N PRO A 137 2.36 -2.36 -10.64
CA PRO A 137 0.99 -2.31 -10.14
C PRO A 137 0.17 -3.58 -10.45
N ASP A 138 -1.04 -3.68 -9.90
CA ASP A 138 -2.05 -4.71 -10.22
C ASP A 138 -3.02 -4.28 -11.35
N ALA A 139 -2.93 -3.02 -11.78
CA ALA A 139 -3.63 -2.42 -12.90
C ALA A 139 -2.79 -1.27 -13.51
N PRO A 140 -2.96 -0.90 -14.80
CA PRO A 140 -2.22 0.22 -15.39
C PRO A 140 -2.39 1.52 -14.57
N THR A 141 -1.29 2.25 -14.34
CA THR A 141 -1.22 3.42 -13.45
C THR A 141 -0.50 4.60 -14.08
N THR A 142 -1.26 5.44 -14.79
CA THR A 142 -0.74 6.71 -15.31
C THR A 142 -0.29 7.66 -14.20
N ARG A 143 -0.96 7.63 -13.04
CA ARG A 143 -0.59 8.43 -11.86
C ARG A 143 0.73 7.97 -11.25
N GLY A 144 0.98 6.66 -11.18
CA GLY A 144 2.23 6.11 -10.66
C GLY A 144 3.43 6.62 -11.46
N SER A 145 3.37 6.53 -12.78
CA SER A 145 4.44 7.03 -13.66
C SER A 145 4.67 8.54 -13.51
N LYS A 146 3.59 9.34 -13.42
CA LYS A 146 3.71 10.80 -13.18
C LYS A 146 4.41 11.13 -11.84
N HIS A 147 4.14 10.36 -10.79
CA HIS A 147 4.80 10.58 -9.50
C HIS A 147 6.30 10.23 -9.56
N VAL A 148 6.69 9.21 -10.33
CA VAL A 148 8.11 8.91 -10.58
C VAL A 148 8.79 10.10 -11.28
N GLU A 149 8.18 10.66 -12.33
CA GLU A 149 8.73 11.82 -13.02
C GLU A 149 8.87 13.05 -12.11
N GLU A 150 7.88 13.30 -11.26
CA GLU A 150 7.95 14.40 -10.30
C GLU A 150 9.09 14.22 -9.30
N LEU A 151 9.28 13.00 -8.80
CA LEU A 151 10.40 12.68 -7.92
C LEU A 151 11.75 12.92 -8.61
N ILE A 152 11.90 12.50 -9.87
CA ILE A 152 13.12 12.76 -10.65
C ILE A 152 13.36 14.27 -10.78
N ARG A 153 12.33 15.06 -11.13
CA ARG A 153 12.43 16.52 -11.26
C ARG A 153 12.76 17.23 -9.95
N SER A 154 12.41 16.62 -8.82
CA SER A 154 12.66 17.17 -7.49
C SER A 154 14.11 16.95 -7.00
N ALA A 155 14.92 16.16 -7.71
CA ALA A 155 16.22 15.68 -7.26
C ALA A 155 17.27 16.77 -7.01
N ASP A 156 17.12 17.95 -7.62
CA ASP A 156 18.00 19.10 -7.36
C ASP A 156 17.80 19.70 -5.96
N THR A 157 16.62 19.50 -5.37
CA THR A 157 16.24 20.03 -4.05
C THR A 157 16.16 18.96 -2.98
N TYR A 158 15.69 17.77 -3.36
CA TYR A 158 15.39 16.68 -2.43
C TYR A 158 16.14 15.41 -2.79
N LYS A 159 16.19 14.45 -1.86
CA LYS A 159 16.61 13.07 -2.09
C LYS A 159 15.36 12.24 -2.35
N PRO A 160 15.04 11.90 -3.61
CA PRO A 160 13.82 11.18 -3.91
C PRO A 160 13.95 9.70 -3.54
N GLU A 161 12.91 9.14 -2.93
CA GLU A 161 12.80 7.70 -2.66
C GLU A 161 11.40 7.18 -3.02
N ILE A 162 11.34 5.94 -3.48
CA ILE A 162 10.08 5.22 -3.68
C ILE A 162 10.08 4.01 -2.76
N VAL A 163 9.01 3.86 -1.97
CA VAL A 163 8.91 2.79 -0.98
C VAL A 163 7.64 1.96 -1.21
N PHE A 164 7.81 0.70 -1.58
CA PHE A 164 6.73 -0.26 -1.72
C PHE A 164 6.43 -0.93 -0.39
N ILE A 165 5.19 -0.87 0.07
CA ILE A 165 4.74 -1.54 1.30
C ILE A 165 3.84 -2.71 0.90
N VAL A 166 4.36 -3.92 1.06
CA VAL A 166 3.63 -5.17 0.84
C VAL A 166 2.81 -5.47 2.09
N GLN A 167 1.50 -5.24 2.02
CA GLN A 167 0.60 -5.29 3.17
C GLN A 167 0.09 -6.72 3.47
N ARG A 168 1.02 -7.68 3.48
CA ARG A 168 0.87 -9.11 3.76
C ARG A 168 2.26 -9.72 3.97
N GLU A 169 2.36 -10.87 4.63
CA GLU A 169 3.63 -11.37 5.18
C GLU A 169 4.40 -12.39 4.32
N ASP A 170 3.80 -12.88 3.24
CA ASP A 170 4.27 -14.01 2.43
C ASP A 170 5.10 -13.59 1.21
N ALA A 171 5.48 -12.32 1.11
CA ALA A 171 6.40 -11.84 0.09
C ALA A 171 7.87 -11.95 0.55
N LEU A 172 8.71 -12.44 -0.35
CA LEU A 172 10.15 -12.62 -0.15
C LEU A 172 10.98 -11.61 -0.96
N ARG A 173 10.40 -11.04 -2.03
CA ARG A 173 11.03 -10.07 -2.92
C ARG A 173 9.97 -9.21 -3.61
N PHE A 174 10.38 -8.09 -4.18
CA PHE A 174 9.51 -7.18 -4.93
C PHE A 174 10.04 -6.94 -6.36
N THR A 175 9.14 -6.84 -7.33
CA THR A 175 9.46 -6.45 -8.71
C THR A 175 8.38 -5.56 -9.33
N PRO A 176 8.71 -4.61 -10.21
CA PRO A 176 7.69 -3.91 -10.99
C PRO A 176 6.99 -4.88 -11.94
N ASN A 177 5.66 -4.77 -12.05
CA ASN A 177 4.84 -5.62 -12.89
C ASN A 177 4.85 -5.14 -14.35
N LYS A 178 5.92 -5.48 -15.09
CA LYS A 178 6.10 -5.07 -16.49
C LYS A 178 4.97 -5.52 -17.41
N THR A 179 4.41 -6.70 -17.18
CA THR A 179 3.28 -7.23 -17.97
C THR A 179 2.02 -6.38 -17.77
N MET A 180 1.80 -5.84 -16.56
CA MET A 180 0.63 -5.01 -16.26
C MET A 180 0.82 -3.56 -16.69
N ASP A 181 1.99 -2.98 -16.43
CA ASP A 181 2.31 -1.60 -16.80
C ASP A 181 3.79 -1.46 -17.18
N PRO A 182 4.12 -1.59 -18.48
CA PRO A 182 5.50 -1.45 -18.94
C PRO A 182 6.01 -0.01 -18.81
N VAL A 183 5.14 1.00 -18.86
CA VAL A 183 5.52 2.42 -18.74
C VAL A 183 5.97 2.72 -17.32
N PHE A 184 5.20 2.30 -16.32
CA PHE A 184 5.59 2.45 -14.92
C PHE A 184 6.88 1.69 -14.62
N SER A 185 7.00 0.46 -15.12
CA SER A 185 8.16 -0.40 -14.88
C SER A 185 9.45 0.22 -15.44
N GLU A 186 9.38 0.78 -16.65
CA GLU A 186 10.52 1.48 -17.26
C GLU A 186 10.86 2.77 -16.51
N ALA A 187 9.85 3.55 -16.09
CA ALA A 187 10.06 4.75 -15.30
C ALA A 187 10.75 4.44 -13.96
N LEU A 188 10.33 3.38 -13.26
CA LEU A 188 10.93 2.94 -11.99
C LEU A 188 12.35 2.41 -12.20
N LYS A 189 12.59 1.66 -13.27
CA LYS A 189 13.94 1.17 -13.61
C LYS A 189 14.88 2.33 -13.91
N ARG A 190 14.41 3.33 -14.67
CA ARG A 190 15.16 4.56 -14.94
C ARG A 190 15.47 5.32 -13.65
N PHE A 191 14.47 5.52 -12.78
CA PHE A 191 14.63 6.15 -11.48
C PHE A 191 15.74 5.49 -10.65
N SER A 192 15.75 4.15 -10.57
CA SER A 192 16.81 3.41 -9.88
C SER A 192 18.17 3.51 -10.58
N SER A 193 18.22 3.47 -11.91
CA SER A 193 19.47 3.61 -12.68
C SER A 193 20.15 4.98 -12.51
N MET A 194 19.38 6.01 -12.13
CA MET A 194 19.91 7.33 -11.77
C MET A 194 20.53 7.37 -10.36
N GLY A 195 20.52 6.24 -9.63
CA GLY A 195 21.04 6.13 -8.27
C GLY A 195 20.05 6.52 -7.18
N PHE A 196 18.77 6.75 -7.51
CA PHE A 196 17.75 7.05 -6.52
C PHE A 196 17.25 5.80 -5.79
N THR A 197 16.85 5.97 -4.54
CA THR A 197 16.54 4.85 -3.65
C THR A 197 15.16 4.25 -3.94
N VAL A 198 15.13 2.95 -4.18
CA VAL A 198 13.89 2.16 -4.25
C VAL A 198 13.93 1.08 -3.18
N ARG A 199 12.91 1.03 -2.33
CA ARG A 199 12.80 0.07 -1.23
C ARG A 199 11.51 -0.70 -1.30
N ALA A 200 11.50 -1.90 -0.76
CA ALA A 200 10.28 -2.66 -0.54
C ALA A 200 10.28 -3.25 0.87
N PHE A 201 9.19 -3.11 1.59
CA PHE A 201 9.02 -3.66 2.93
C PHE A 201 7.83 -4.61 2.95
N VAL A 202 7.96 -5.69 3.71
CA VAL A 202 6.88 -6.64 3.95
C VAL A 202 6.28 -6.40 5.34
N CYS A 203 4.96 -6.46 5.45
CA CYS A 203 4.25 -6.30 6.71
C CYS A 203 3.90 -7.65 7.34
N ARG A 204 3.97 -7.72 8.67
CA ARG A 204 3.20 -8.70 9.44
C ARG A 204 1.78 -8.13 9.63
N VAL A 205 0.79 -8.96 9.34
CA VAL A 205 -0.64 -8.59 9.43
C VAL A 205 -1.35 -9.67 10.25
N ASN A 206 -1.89 -9.27 11.40
CA ASN A 206 -2.80 -10.10 12.19
C ASN A 206 -4.09 -9.31 12.48
N LEU A 207 -4.93 -9.81 13.39
CA LEU A 207 -6.22 -9.16 13.70
C LEU A 207 -6.06 -8.02 14.71
N GLU A 208 -4.91 -7.93 15.37
CA GLU A 208 -4.61 -6.97 16.41
C GLU A 208 -3.87 -5.74 15.86
N GLU A 209 -2.90 -5.95 14.97
CA GLU A 209 -2.01 -4.92 14.44
C GLU A 209 -1.50 -5.20 13.01
N ILE A 210 -1.05 -4.12 12.37
CA ILE A 210 -0.22 -4.16 11.17
C ILE A 210 1.11 -3.49 11.48
N THR A 211 2.21 -4.20 11.21
CA THR A 211 3.57 -3.67 11.40
C THR A 211 4.45 -4.02 10.22
N ILE A 212 5.38 -3.13 9.85
CA ILE A 212 6.47 -3.49 8.95
C ILE A 212 7.37 -4.49 9.67
N LYS A 213 7.64 -5.63 9.02
CA LYS A 213 8.47 -6.71 9.54
C LYS A 213 9.93 -6.48 9.14
N GLU A 214 10.20 -6.42 7.84
CA GLU A 214 11.54 -6.32 7.28
C GLU A 214 11.53 -5.70 5.87
N GLU A 215 12.70 -5.24 5.43
CA GLU A 215 12.93 -4.87 4.03
C GLU A 215 13.19 -6.13 3.20
N ILE A 216 12.62 -6.19 2.00
CA ILE A 216 12.79 -7.28 1.04
C ILE A 216 13.50 -6.77 -0.22
N PRO A 217 14.28 -7.62 -0.91
CA PRO A 217 15.01 -7.21 -2.09
C PRO A 217 14.09 -6.74 -3.23
N VAL A 218 14.51 -5.67 -3.90
CA VAL A 218 13.91 -5.15 -5.14
C VAL A 218 14.67 -5.73 -6.34
N ILE A 219 13.95 -6.35 -7.27
CA ILE A 219 14.49 -6.94 -8.51
C ILE A 219 13.83 -6.32 -9.74
N TYR A 220 14.60 -6.11 -10.81
CA TYR A 220 14.18 -5.44 -12.06
C TYR A 220 14.20 -6.38 -13.27
#